data_AF-A0A3S1AKL7-F1
#
_entry.id   AF-A0A3S1AKL7-F1
#
_cell.length_a   1.000
_cell.length_b   1.000
_cell.length_c   1.000
_cell.angle_alpha   90.00
_cell.angle_beta   90.00
_cell.angle_gamma   90.00
#
_symmetry.space_group_name_H-M   'P 1'
#
loop_
_entity.id
_entity.type
_entity.pdbx_description
1 polymer ?
#
loop_
_entity_poly.entity_id
_entity_poly.type
_entity_poly.pdbx_seq_one_letter_code
_entity_poly.pdbx_strand_id
1 'polypeptide(L)'
;MPDWNQITFSKMPAISESASFQAPSDTTQKLGYDPSRNWNAGQTPDSFTMLGDFQDSFELQKFSLNDISQIVNSNLNKVTLDSFGIMKKQNLSSLVQAIPDLKTITIAQVKPIYDLLAQDLSSYFNANQTIGNLLQQSPHLGKLNFTQLDLSAYNIDSIPELQITPLGTFDKWQGVYIDEIPGLNNVSFSQFPNPINSVGAEVGIIDIAFGTDEQLRNRTISGSEQEGFAVQCSKDCAHIELSGSDTVSGKAWVSGKYQLVKGGSGILGSVNGGKEPTGRNLFGSAFKVAVWDVSEVDGMMSQALFFRACMRNSFIDLGCTPYFIGPVPFMTYREKDPIFLGLNTVGAENSTSTPTGLKSNGFTFNQAPIVSSSSVSNLLQAVKGNCSKQHSSGANTDALSTALSGTESNYNSVGNYLCDSESNCGRPLGAMQLMSERPDVRRIIASKSGGTEFLGKLDKGEKVTGEEMTQYFSPSEQQTLIASDVNELLDKSEKQIDPTTGKAFTGERLVERAGQMYFAGTGIPVDTTVSDVSEESSVREYGNNVASQYSKSLQTMGCT
;
A
#
# COMPACT_ATOMS: atom_id res chain seq x y z
N MET A 1 -7.64 13.39 2.26
CA MET A 1 -7.02 12.09 1.94
C MET A 1 -8.07 11.00 2.02
N PRO A 2 -8.01 9.97 1.17
CA PRO A 2 -8.88 8.79 1.27
C PRO A 2 -8.60 8.01 2.57
N ASP A 3 -9.65 7.42 3.16
CA ASP A 3 -9.51 6.48 4.29
C ASP A 3 -9.29 5.06 3.75
N TRP A 4 -8.03 4.63 3.73
CA TRP A 4 -7.63 3.33 3.19
C TRP A 4 -8.12 2.13 4.00
N ASN A 5 -8.62 2.33 5.22
CA ASN A 5 -9.27 1.28 6.01
C ASN A 5 -10.70 0.99 5.51
N GLN A 6 -11.31 1.94 4.79
CA GLN A 6 -12.68 1.81 4.28
C GLN A 6 -12.71 1.45 2.79
N ILE A 7 -11.58 1.57 2.10
CA ILE A 7 -11.46 1.29 0.68
C ILE A 7 -11.03 -0.16 0.49
N THR A 8 -11.91 -0.91 -0.17
CA THR A 8 -11.73 -2.29 -0.62
C THR A 8 -12.01 -2.32 -2.11
N PHE A 9 -11.50 -3.31 -2.85
CA PHE A 9 -11.80 -3.39 -4.29
C PHE A 9 -13.31 -3.46 -4.58
N SER A 10 -14.08 -4.17 -3.74
CA SER A 10 -15.54 -4.31 -3.87
C SER A 10 -16.33 -3.03 -3.58
N LYS A 11 -15.75 -2.08 -2.83
CA LYS A 11 -16.39 -0.80 -2.45
C LYS A 11 -15.87 0.39 -3.25
N MET A 12 -14.86 0.19 -4.10
CA MET A 12 -14.41 1.23 -5.01
C MET A 12 -15.54 1.61 -5.97
N PRO A 13 -15.58 2.88 -6.43
CA PRO A 13 -16.51 3.27 -7.48
C PRO A 13 -16.35 2.37 -8.72
N ALA A 14 -17.46 2.16 -9.41
CA ALA A 14 -17.44 1.40 -10.65
C ALA A 14 -16.73 2.17 -11.78
N ILE A 15 -16.02 1.44 -12.64
CA ILE A 15 -15.39 2.00 -13.85
C ILE A 15 -16.43 2.66 -14.74
N SER A 16 -16.12 3.85 -15.28
CA SER A 16 -17.09 4.64 -16.03
C SER A 16 -17.15 4.29 -17.52
N GLU A 17 -16.15 3.58 -18.04
CA GLU A 17 -16.03 3.28 -19.46
C GLU A 17 -15.74 1.79 -19.68
N SER A 18 -16.39 1.21 -20.68
CA SER A 18 -16.11 -0.14 -21.14
C SER A 18 -14.89 -0.15 -22.05
N ALA A 19 -14.03 -1.15 -21.92
CA ALA A 19 -12.92 -1.38 -22.82
C ALA A 19 -12.42 -2.82 -22.71
N SER A 20 -11.37 -3.13 -23.47
CA SER A 20 -10.72 -4.42 -23.43
C SER A 20 -9.23 -4.29 -23.62
N PHE A 21 -8.55 -5.34 -23.21
CA PHE A 21 -7.14 -5.53 -23.37
C PHE A 21 -6.88 -6.92 -23.92
N GLN A 22 -6.25 -6.97 -25.10
CA GLN A 22 -5.76 -8.22 -25.67
C GLN A 22 -4.25 -8.28 -25.47
N ALA A 23 -3.78 -9.36 -24.86
CA ALA A 23 -2.35 -9.60 -24.70
C ALA A 23 -1.67 -9.73 -26.08
N PRO A 24 -0.43 -9.22 -26.25
CA PRO A 24 0.33 -9.43 -27.48
C PRO A 24 0.50 -10.92 -27.82
N SER A 25 0.73 -11.26 -29.09
CA SER A 25 0.97 -12.65 -29.53
C SER A 25 2.10 -13.30 -28.73
N ASP A 26 1.97 -14.60 -28.45
CA ASP A 26 2.89 -15.43 -27.66
C ASP A 26 2.97 -15.11 -26.15
N THR A 27 2.32 -14.04 -25.68
CA THR A 27 2.30 -13.67 -24.25
C THR A 27 1.71 -14.79 -23.41
N THR A 28 0.56 -15.32 -23.82
CA THR A 28 -0.12 -16.43 -23.14
C THR A 28 0.75 -17.69 -23.07
N GLN A 29 1.50 -17.99 -24.13
CA GLN A 29 2.40 -19.14 -24.17
C GLN A 29 3.58 -18.97 -23.21
N LYS A 30 4.16 -17.76 -23.15
CA LYS A 30 5.29 -17.45 -22.26
C LYS A 30 4.88 -17.46 -20.79
N LEU A 31 3.74 -16.85 -20.47
CA LEU A 31 3.27 -16.73 -19.09
C LEU A 31 2.64 -18.03 -18.57
N GLY A 32 2.08 -18.85 -19.46
CA GLY A 32 1.31 -20.04 -19.10
C GLY A 32 -0.16 -19.75 -18.73
N TYR A 33 -0.56 -18.47 -18.73
CA TYR A 33 -1.93 -18.00 -18.50
C TYR A 33 -2.25 -16.84 -19.45
N ASP A 34 -3.53 -16.56 -19.67
CA ASP A 34 -4.00 -15.45 -20.51
C ASP A 34 -4.26 -14.20 -19.65
N PRO A 35 -3.50 -13.10 -19.82
CA PRO A 35 -3.75 -11.86 -19.12
C PRO A 35 -4.72 -10.93 -19.86
N SER A 36 -5.28 -11.37 -21.00
CA SER A 36 -6.31 -10.63 -21.73
C SER A 36 -7.58 -10.53 -20.90
N ARG A 37 -8.30 -9.41 -21.04
CA ARG A 37 -9.48 -9.09 -20.24
C ARG A 37 -10.36 -8.08 -20.93
N ASN A 38 -11.63 -8.08 -20.57
CA ASN A 38 -12.60 -7.07 -20.93
C ASN A 38 -13.26 -6.55 -19.66
N TRP A 39 -13.70 -5.30 -19.71
CA TRP A 39 -14.49 -4.71 -18.65
C TRP A 39 -15.58 -3.85 -19.24
N ASN A 40 -16.67 -3.74 -18.50
CA ASN A 40 -17.83 -2.94 -18.84
C ASN A 40 -17.98 -1.83 -17.82
N ALA A 41 -18.44 -0.67 -18.28
CA ALA A 41 -18.89 0.40 -17.41
C ALA A 41 -19.88 -0.14 -16.37
N GLY A 42 -19.71 0.26 -15.11
CA GLY A 42 -20.50 -0.26 -13.98
C GLY A 42 -19.86 -1.42 -13.21
N GLN A 43 -18.74 -1.98 -13.67
CA GLN A 43 -17.98 -2.99 -12.93
C GLN A 43 -17.00 -2.37 -11.92
N THR A 44 -16.79 -3.05 -10.80
CA THR A 44 -15.79 -2.68 -9.79
C THR A 44 -14.42 -3.27 -10.13
N PRO A 45 -13.30 -2.70 -9.65
CA PRO A 45 -11.96 -3.13 -10.06
C PRO A 45 -11.59 -4.57 -9.73
N ASP A 46 -12.20 -5.17 -8.72
CA ASP A 46 -12.00 -6.60 -8.39
C ASP A 46 -12.37 -7.55 -9.52
N SER A 47 -13.35 -7.19 -10.37
CA SER A 47 -13.84 -8.06 -11.44
C SER A 47 -13.05 -7.96 -12.75
N PHE A 48 -12.08 -7.04 -12.84
CA PHE A 48 -11.28 -6.86 -14.06
C PHE A 48 -9.78 -6.70 -13.81
N THR A 49 -9.35 -6.60 -12.56
CA THR A 49 -7.93 -6.65 -12.19
C THR A 49 -7.57 -8.02 -11.65
N MET A 50 -6.37 -8.48 -11.99
CA MET A 50 -5.86 -9.79 -11.60
C MET A 50 -4.83 -9.66 -10.48
N LEU A 51 -4.60 -10.75 -9.73
CA LEU A 51 -3.60 -10.78 -8.66
C LEU A 51 -2.21 -10.33 -9.16
N GLY A 52 -1.83 -10.74 -10.37
CA GLY A 52 -0.55 -10.37 -10.99
C GLY A 52 -0.40 -8.88 -11.28
N ASP A 53 -1.48 -8.11 -11.37
CA ASP A 53 -1.40 -6.67 -11.60
C ASP A 53 -0.83 -5.93 -10.37
N PHE A 54 -0.93 -6.54 -9.17
CA PHE A 54 -0.54 -5.94 -7.89
C PHE A 54 0.64 -6.64 -7.20
N GLN A 55 1.35 -7.50 -7.94
CA GLN A 55 2.36 -8.36 -7.35
C GLN A 55 3.54 -7.62 -6.68
N ASP A 56 3.86 -6.41 -7.12
CA ASP A 56 4.92 -5.58 -6.54
C ASP A 56 4.38 -4.41 -5.73
N SER A 57 3.11 -4.06 -5.92
CA SER A 57 2.49 -2.88 -5.29
C SER A 57 1.79 -3.24 -3.99
N PHE A 58 0.87 -4.20 -4.00
CA PHE A 58 0.19 -4.67 -2.79
C PHE A 58 0.69 -6.03 -2.29
N GLU A 59 1.44 -6.75 -3.12
CA GLU A 59 1.98 -8.08 -2.80
C GLU A 59 0.90 -9.09 -2.35
N LEU A 60 -0.29 -9.03 -2.96
CA LEU A 60 -1.46 -9.84 -2.59
C LEU A 60 -1.18 -11.35 -2.56
N GLN A 61 -0.19 -11.80 -3.33
CA GLN A 61 0.25 -13.19 -3.39
C GLN A 61 0.84 -13.71 -2.08
N LYS A 62 1.20 -12.84 -1.15
CA LYS A 62 1.72 -13.23 0.17
C LYS A 62 0.61 -13.69 1.13
N PHE A 63 -0.65 -13.34 0.86
CA PHE A 63 -1.76 -13.85 1.65
C PHE A 63 -1.96 -15.34 1.45
N SER A 64 -2.55 -15.99 2.44
CA SER A 64 -3.29 -17.25 2.35
C SER A 64 -4.80 -16.99 2.50
N LEU A 65 -5.63 -18.00 2.22
CA LEU A 65 -7.08 -17.88 2.44
C LEU A 65 -7.41 -17.71 3.93
N ASN A 66 -6.62 -18.31 4.81
CA ASN A 66 -6.74 -18.14 6.25
C ASN A 66 -6.51 -16.68 6.66
N ASP A 67 -5.44 -16.04 6.17
CA ASP A 67 -5.16 -14.62 6.47
C ASP A 67 -6.32 -13.72 6.03
N ILE A 68 -6.80 -13.92 4.80
CA ILE A 68 -7.94 -13.16 4.25
C ILE A 68 -9.17 -13.37 5.12
N SER A 69 -9.49 -14.61 5.47
CA SER A 69 -10.68 -14.93 6.27
C SER A 69 -10.64 -14.33 7.67
N GLN A 70 -9.46 -14.24 8.28
CA GLN A 70 -9.27 -13.57 9.57
C GLN A 70 -9.49 -12.06 9.47
N ILE A 71 -9.01 -11.43 8.39
CA ILE A 71 -9.19 -9.98 8.16
C ILE A 71 -10.66 -9.63 7.96
N VAL A 72 -11.37 -10.39 7.12
CA VAL A 72 -12.78 -10.08 6.78
C VAL A 72 -13.80 -10.81 7.65
N ASN A 73 -13.33 -11.53 8.68
CA ASN A 73 -14.15 -12.33 9.59
C ASN A 73 -15.11 -13.29 8.85
N SER A 74 -14.58 -14.05 7.88
CA SER A 74 -15.34 -15.02 7.10
C SER A 74 -15.04 -16.46 7.53
N ASN A 75 -15.96 -17.38 7.24
CA ASN A 75 -15.83 -18.79 7.59
C ASN A 75 -15.52 -19.63 6.34
N LEU A 76 -14.28 -20.14 6.26
CA LEU A 76 -13.80 -20.95 5.14
C LEU A 76 -14.48 -22.33 5.03
N ASN A 77 -15.11 -22.85 6.09
CA ASN A 77 -15.78 -24.16 6.05
C ASN A 77 -16.99 -24.20 5.12
N LYS A 78 -17.46 -23.02 4.66
CA LYS A 78 -18.56 -22.88 3.70
C LYS A 78 -18.08 -22.57 2.28
N VAL A 79 -16.77 -22.51 2.08
CA VAL A 79 -16.15 -22.08 0.82
C VAL A 79 -15.68 -23.31 0.07
N THR A 80 -16.10 -23.42 -1.18
CA THR A 80 -15.81 -24.57 -2.06
C THR A 80 -14.56 -24.31 -2.90
N LEU A 81 -13.96 -25.38 -3.44
CA LEU A 81 -12.81 -25.25 -4.35
C LEU A 81 -13.17 -24.49 -5.64
N ASP A 82 -14.43 -24.53 -6.09
CA ASP A 82 -14.87 -23.78 -7.28
C ASP A 82 -14.79 -22.26 -7.07
N SER A 83 -15.06 -21.79 -5.85
CA SER A 83 -14.98 -20.38 -5.50
C SER A 83 -13.55 -19.85 -5.35
N PHE A 84 -12.55 -20.74 -5.31
CA PHE A 84 -11.14 -20.39 -5.24
C PHE A 84 -10.51 -20.49 -6.64
N GLY A 85 -10.51 -19.38 -7.38
CA GLY A 85 -10.14 -19.33 -8.81
C GLY A 85 -8.76 -19.92 -9.14
N ILE A 86 -7.81 -19.89 -8.20
CA ILE A 86 -6.50 -20.53 -8.36
C ILE A 86 -6.61 -22.03 -8.62
N MET A 87 -7.57 -22.74 -7.99
CA MET A 87 -7.74 -24.18 -8.18
C MET A 87 -8.09 -24.54 -9.62
N LYS A 88 -8.80 -23.66 -10.34
CA LYS A 88 -9.15 -23.84 -11.76
C LYS A 88 -7.92 -23.78 -12.68
N LYS A 89 -6.76 -23.36 -12.16
CA LYS A 89 -5.49 -23.31 -12.90
C LYS A 89 -4.54 -24.45 -12.52
N GLN A 90 -4.86 -25.26 -11.51
CA GLN A 90 -3.95 -26.28 -11.00
C GLN A 90 -4.08 -27.63 -11.71
N ASN A 91 -2.94 -28.31 -11.81
CA ASN A 91 -2.87 -29.75 -12.05
C ASN A 91 -2.31 -30.46 -10.81
N LEU A 92 -2.35 -31.80 -10.80
CA LEU A 92 -1.89 -32.57 -9.65
C LEU A 92 -0.42 -32.27 -9.28
N SER A 93 0.47 -32.14 -10.26
CA SER A 93 1.88 -31.79 -10.00
C SER A 93 2.03 -30.39 -9.43
N SER A 94 1.32 -29.40 -9.98
CA SER A 94 1.43 -28.00 -9.52
C SER A 94 0.86 -27.83 -8.11
N LEU A 95 -0.23 -28.53 -7.78
CA LEU A 95 -0.78 -28.54 -6.43
C LEU A 95 0.21 -29.16 -5.42
N VAL A 96 0.82 -30.29 -5.76
CA VAL A 96 1.82 -30.96 -4.90
C VAL A 96 3.12 -30.15 -4.80
N GLN A 97 3.43 -29.32 -5.80
CA GLN A 97 4.53 -28.37 -5.72
C GLN A 97 4.22 -27.21 -4.78
N ALA A 98 2.99 -26.68 -4.83
CA ALA A 98 2.53 -25.61 -3.95
C ALA A 98 2.40 -26.08 -2.49
N ILE A 99 1.98 -27.33 -2.28
CA ILE A 99 1.79 -27.94 -0.95
C ILE A 99 2.65 -29.23 -0.85
N PRO A 100 3.96 -29.11 -0.54
CA PRO A 100 4.88 -30.24 -0.55
C PRO A 100 4.48 -31.41 0.36
N ASP A 101 3.81 -31.13 1.47
CA ASP A 101 3.40 -32.14 2.46
C ASP A 101 2.40 -33.15 1.89
N LEU A 102 1.66 -32.79 0.83
CA LEU A 102 0.79 -33.72 0.10
C LEU A 102 1.54 -34.95 -0.41
N LYS A 103 2.85 -34.85 -0.67
CA LYS A 103 3.67 -36.00 -1.12
C LYS A 103 3.63 -37.17 -0.15
N THR A 104 3.47 -36.89 1.14
CA THR A 104 3.50 -37.89 2.23
C THR A 104 2.12 -38.45 2.55
N ILE A 105 1.06 -37.78 2.10
CA ILE A 105 -0.34 -38.14 2.35
C ILE A 105 -0.78 -39.23 1.36
N THR A 106 -1.60 -40.16 1.82
CA THR A 106 -2.16 -41.21 0.95
C THR A 106 -3.24 -40.64 0.04
N ILE A 107 -3.40 -41.21 -1.15
CA ILE A 107 -4.41 -40.74 -2.12
C ILE A 107 -5.83 -40.76 -1.49
N ALA A 108 -6.15 -41.81 -0.73
CA ALA A 108 -7.45 -41.96 -0.07
C ALA A 108 -7.80 -40.84 0.93
N GLN A 109 -6.80 -40.14 1.47
CA GLN A 109 -7.00 -39.07 2.45
C GLN A 109 -7.33 -37.72 1.82
N VAL A 110 -7.08 -37.54 0.51
CA VAL A 110 -7.34 -36.28 -0.20
C VAL A 110 -8.39 -36.53 -1.27
N LYS A 111 -9.65 -36.38 -0.90
CA LYS A 111 -10.81 -36.74 -1.73
C LYS A 111 -10.76 -36.17 -3.15
N PRO A 112 -10.45 -34.87 -3.37
CA PRO A 112 -10.33 -34.33 -4.73
C PRO A 112 -9.25 -35.03 -5.57
N ILE A 113 -8.13 -35.43 -4.98
CA ILE A 113 -7.07 -36.15 -5.70
C ILE A 113 -7.49 -37.58 -6.01
N TYR A 114 -8.14 -38.26 -5.06
CA TYR A 114 -8.70 -39.60 -5.28
C TYR A 114 -9.69 -39.59 -6.44
N ASP A 115 -10.65 -38.66 -6.44
CA ASP A 115 -11.70 -38.61 -7.46
C ASP A 115 -11.13 -38.22 -8.84
N LEU A 116 -10.15 -37.31 -8.88
CA LEU A 116 -9.44 -36.96 -10.11
C LEU A 116 -8.78 -38.18 -10.76
N LEU A 117 -8.10 -39.00 -9.94
CA LEU A 117 -7.45 -40.21 -10.41
C LEU A 117 -8.45 -41.30 -10.79
N ALA A 118 -9.54 -41.46 -10.04
CA ALA A 118 -10.58 -42.45 -10.32
C ALA A 118 -11.35 -42.15 -11.62
N GLN A 119 -11.49 -40.87 -11.98
CA GLN A 119 -12.14 -40.47 -13.23
C GLN A 119 -11.27 -40.72 -14.46
N ASP A 120 -9.95 -40.53 -14.34
CA ASP A 120 -9.00 -40.74 -15.45
C ASP A 120 -8.56 -42.20 -15.59
N LEU A 121 -8.34 -42.89 -14.47
CA LEU A 121 -7.92 -44.28 -14.44
C LEU A 121 -9.13 -45.21 -14.46
N SER A 122 -9.42 -45.75 -15.64
CA SER A 122 -10.42 -46.83 -15.84
C SER A 122 -10.14 -48.15 -15.10
N SER A 123 -9.03 -48.26 -14.36
CA SER A 123 -8.58 -49.47 -13.66
C SER A 123 -8.23 -49.19 -12.20
N TYR A 124 -8.15 -50.25 -11.40
CA TYR A 124 -7.82 -50.17 -9.98
C TYR A 124 -6.43 -49.55 -9.75
N PHE A 125 -6.35 -48.48 -8.96
CA PHE A 125 -5.11 -47.92 -8.44
C PHE A 125 -5.02 -48.11 -6.92
N ASN A 126 -3.81 -48.18 -6.38
CA ASN A 126 -3.61 -48.33 -4.94
C ASN A 126 -3.85 -46.99 -4.23
N ALA A 127 -5.05 -46.77 -3.68
CA ALA A 127 -5.39 -45.54 -2.96
C ALA A 127 -4.63 -45.35 -1.63
N ASN A 128 -4.02 -46.43 -1.10
CA ASN A 128 -3.21 -46.38 0.13
C ASN A 128 -1.75 -45.98 -0.14
N GLN A 129 -1.33 -45.87 -1.41
CA GLN A 129 -0.02 -45.31 -1.70
C GLN A 129 -0.03 -43.79 -1.49
N THR A 130 1.12 -43.23 -1.14
CA THR A 130 1.30 -41.78 -1.02
C THR A 130 1.24 -41.10 -2.39
N ILE A 131 0.74 -39.87 -2.45
CA ILE A 131 0.68 -39.09 -3.70
C ILE A 131 2.08 -38.90 -4.30
N GLY A 132 3.12 -38.74 -3.48
CA GLY A 132 4.51 -38.62 -3.95
C GLY A 132 4.99 -39.86 -4.71
N ASN A 133 4.78 -41.06 -4.13
CA ASN A 133 5.12 -42.33 -4.80
C ASN A 133 4.36 -42.53 -6.12
N LEU A 134 3.08 -42.15 -6.17
CA LEU A 134 2.29 -42.20 -7.42
C LEU A 134 2.94 -41.33 -8.51
N LEU A 135 3.26 -40.08 -8.18
CA LEU A 135 3.85 -39.15 -9.15
C LEU A 135 5.26 -39.55 -9.59
N GLN A 136 6.01 -40.26 -8.73
CA GLN A 136 7.30 -40.82 -9.10
C GLN A 136 7.16 -41.99 -10.09
N GLN A 137 6.18 -42.88 -9.87
CA GLN A 137 5.95 -44.05 -10.73
C GLN A 137 5.26 -43.67 -12.05
N SER A 138 4.33 -42.73 -12.00
CA SER A 138 3.49 -42.30 -13.12
C SER A 138 3.49 -40.77 -13.26
N PRO A 139 4.60 -40.14 -13.68
CA PRO A 139 4.71 -38.67 -13.75
C PRO A 139 3.69 -38.00 -14.67
N HIS A 140 3.15 -38.74 -15.65
CA HIS A 140 2.14 -38.22 -16.58
C HIS A 140 0.81 -37.88 -15.89
N LEU A 141 0.46 -38.58 -14.79
CA LEU A 141 -0.74 -38.29 -13.99
C LEU A 141 -0.65 -36.93 -13.28
N GLY A 142 0.56 -36.40 -13.11
CA GLY A 142 0.79 -35.05 -12.63
C GLY A 142 0.14 -33.96 -13.49
N LYS A 143 -0.16 -34.26 -14.76
CA LYS A 143 -0.78 -33.31 -15.70
C LYS A 143 -2.30 -33.25 -15.61
N LEU A 144 -2.92 -34.12 -14.81
CA LEU A 144 -4.38 -34.12 -14.62
C LEU A 144 -4.82 -32.81 -13.99
N ASN A 145 -5.82 -32.16 -14.61
CA ASN A 145 -6.29 -30.84 -14.23
C ASN A 145 -7.52 -30.95 -13.33
N PHE A 146 -7.56 -30.18 -12.24
CA PHE A 146 -8.69 -30.17 -11.32
C PHE A 146 -10.00 -29.69 -11.94
N THR A 147 -9.97 -28.97 -13.06
CA THR A 147 -11.18 -28.61 -13.83
C THR A 147 -11.89 -29.82 -14.48
N GLN A 148 -11.31 -31.02 -14.40
CA GLN A 148 -11.99 -32.27 -14.80
C GLN A 148 -13.05 -32.70 -13.77
N LEU A 149 -12.99 -32.16 -12.56
CA LEU A 149 -13.94 -32.40 -11.48
C LEU A 149 -14.97 -31.27 -11.39
N ASP A 150 -16.12 -31.57 -10.81
CA ASP A 150 -17.01 -30.57 -10.25
C ASP A 150 -16.42 -30.05 -8.93
N LEU A 151 -15.69 -28.92 -9.00
CA LEU A 151 -15.04 -28.32 -7.84
C LEU A 151 -16.02 -27.78 -6.79
N SER A 152 -17.31 -27.62 -7.13
CA SER A 152 -18.32 -27.19 -6.17
C SER A 152 -18.66 -28.28 -5.14
N ALA A 153 -18.34 -29.54 -5.44
CA ALA A 153 -18.56 -30.69 -4.57
C ALA A 153 -17.52 -30.85 -3.44
N TYR A 154 -16.51 -29.98 -3.39
CA TYR A 154 -15.41 -30.06 -2.43
C TYR A 154 -15.22 -28.74 -1.71
N ASN A 155 -15.03 -28.81 -0.40
CA ASN A 155 -14.67 -27.66 0.43
C ASN A 155 -13.16 -27.40 0.37
N ILE A 156 -12.74 -26.19 0.73
CA ILE A 156 -11.29 -25.84 0.83
C ILE A 156 -10.53 -26.79 1.76
N ASP A 157 -11.15 -27.21 2.87
CA ASP A 157 -10.55 -28.11 3.86
C ASP A 157 -10.38 -29.57 3.36
N SER A 158 -10.92 -29.90 2.19
CA SER A 158 -10.78 -31.22 1.55
C SER A 158 -9.37 -31.46 1.00
N ILE A 159 -8.55 -30.41 0.92
CA ILE A 159 -7.12 -30.47 0.60
C ILE A 159 -6.34 -29.96 1.82
N PRO A 160 -5.57 -30.82 2.51
CA PRO A 160 -4.76 -30.41 3.65
C PRO A 160 -3.83 -29.24 3.30
N GLU A 161 -3.68 -28.30 4.25
CA GLU A 161 -2.83 -27.11 4.17
C GLU A 161 -3.17 -26.09 3.06
N LEU A 162 -4.21 -26.33 2.24
CA LEU A 162 -4.61 -25.41 1.16
C LEU A 162 -4.90 -24.00 1.69
N GLN A 163 -5.61 -23.91 2.82
CA GLN A 163 -6.06 -22.65 3.40
C GLN A 163 -4.92 -21.78 3.95
N ILE A 164 -3.79 -22.36 4.35
CA ILE A 164 -2.64 -21.62 4.91
C ILE A 164 -1.51 -21.42 3.90
N THR A 165 -1.61 -22.07 2.73
CA THR A 165 -0.61 -21.96 1.68
C THR A 165 -0.72 -20.59 1.00
N PRO A 166 0.37 -19.82 0.89
CA PRO A 166 0.31 -18.50 0.25
C PRO A 166 -0.11 -18.58 -1.23
N LEU A 167 -0.95 -17.66 -1.68
CA LEU A 167 -1.51 -17.61 -3.04
C LEU A 167 -0.40 -17.65 -4.10
N GLY A 168 0.73 -17.00 -3.83
CA GLY A 168 1.88 -16.89 -4.74
C GLY A 168 2.66 -18.19 -5.00
N THR A 169 2.36 -19.26 -4.25
CA THR A 169 3.02 -20.56 -4.40
C THR A 169 2.37 -21.45 -5.46
N PHE A 170 1.09 -21.18 -5.79
CA PHE A 170 0.33 -21.96 -6.76
C PHE A 170 0.71 -21.60 -8.19
N ASP A 171 0.65 -22.55 -9.12
CA ASP A 171 0.97 -22.25 -10.51
C ASP A 171 -0.06 -21.27 -11.11
N LYS A 172 0.42 -20.29 -11.88
CA LYS A 172 -0.43 -19.31 -12.60
C LYS A 172 -1.39 -18.49 -11.74
N TRP A 173 -1.09 -18.31 -10.45
CA TRP A 173 -1.89 -17.47 -9.56
C TRP A 173 -2.08 -16.04 -10.08
N GLN A 174 -1.10 -15.52 -10.84
CA GLN A 174 -1.11 -14.17 -11.39
C GLN A 174 -2.33 -13.88 -12.28
N GLY A 175 -2.86 -14.91 -12.96
CA GLY A 175 -3.95 -14.81 -13.92
C GLY A 175 -5.34 -15.07 -13.33
N VAL A 176 -5.50 -14.86 -12.02
CA VAL A 176 -6.77 -15.01 -11.29
C VAL A 176 -7.27 -13.62 -10.91
N TYR A 177 -8.56 -13.36 -11.13
CA TYR A 177 -9.18 -12.08 -10.76
C TYR A 177 -9.30 -11.96 -9.24
N ILE A 178 -9.36 -10.72 -8.75
CA ILE A 178 -9.42 -10.47 -7.31
C ILE A 178 -10.73 -11.00 -6.70
N ASP A 179 -11.85 -10.88 -7.41
CA ASP A 179 -13.15 -11.40 -6.98
C ASP A 179 -13.25 -12.93 -7.02
N GLU A 180 -12.33 -13.61 -7.71
CA GLU A 180 -12.19 -15.08 -7.72
C GLU A 180 -11.40 -15.62 -6.52
N ILE A 181 -10.95 -14.75 -5.60
CA ILE A 181 -10.35 -15.16 -4.33
C ILE A 181 -11.34 -14.89 -3.18
N PRO A 182 -11.80 -15.92 -2.47
CA PRO A 182 -12.82 -15.78 -1.43
C PRO A 182 -12.47 -14.70 -0.38
N GLY A 183 -13.22 -13.60 -0.40
CA GLY A 183 -13.11 -12.51 0.57
C GLY A 183 -12.03 -11.47 0.28
N LEU A 184 -11.12 -11.68 -0.69
CA LEU A 184 -10.00 -10.77 -0.93
C LEU A 184 -10.47 -9.38 -1.36
N ASN A 185 -11.51 -9.29 -2.20
CA ASN A 185 -12.08 -8.02 -2.63
C ASN A 185 -12.65 -7.16 -1.49
N ASN A 186 -12.86 -7.74 -0.29
CA ASN A 186 -13.33 -7.06 0.91
C ASN A 186 -12.21 -6.72 1.91
N VAL A 187 -10.96 -7.09 1.62
CA VAL A 187 -9.81 -6.66 2.42
C VAL A 187 -9.53 -5.19 2.13
N SER A 188 -9.35 -4.40 3.18
CA SER A 188 -9.03 -2.97 3.03
C SER A 188 -7.60 -2.78 2.52
N PHE A 189 -7.37 -1.73 1.74
CA PHE A 189 -6.04 -1.48 1.15
C PHE A 189 -4.95 -1.24 2.21
N SER A 190 -5.36 -0.79 3.41
CA SER A 190 -4.48 -0.64 4.58
C SER A 190 -4.01 -1.96 5.20
N GLN A 191 -4.70 -3.07 4.91
CA GLN A 191 -4.43 -4.38 5.50
C GLN A 191 -3.76 -5.35 4.52
N PHE A 192 -3.40 -4.90 3.32
CA PHE A 192 -2.62 -5.71 2.37
C PHE A 192 -1.21 -6.01 2.88
N PRO A 193 -0.55 -7.07 2.36
CA PRO A 193 0.81 -7.43 2.79
C PRO A 193 1.81 -6.29 2.59
N ASN A 194 1.66 -5.55 1.49
CA ASN A 194 2.21 -4.21 1.34
C ASN A 194 1.07 -3.19 1.34
N PRO A 195 0.75 -2.54 2.48
CA PRO A 195 -0.32 -1.56 2.56
C PRO A 195 -0.11 -0.41 1.58
N ILE A 196 -1.22 0.18 1.14
CA ILE A 196 -1.15 1.42 0.36
C ILE A 196 -0.54 2.54 1.21
N ASN A 197 0.42 3.27 0.64
CA ASN A 197 1.14 4.35 1.31
C ASN A 197 1.21 5.58 0.41
N SER A 198 1.13 6.77 1.00
CA SER A 198 1.34 8.03 0.30
C SER A 198 2.81 8.19 -0.12
N VAL A 199 3.04 8.67 -1.33
CA VAL A 199 4.38 9.00 -1.83
C VAL A 199 4.56 10.50 -1.74
N GLY A 200 5.44 10.95 -0.84
CA GLY A 200 5.65 12.37 -0.51
C GLY A 200 4.56 12.95 0.41
N ALA A 201 4.69 14.23 0.74
CA ALA A 201 3.81 14.91 1.71
C ALA A 201 3.26 16.26 1.22
N GLU A 202 3.50 16.64 -0.05
CA GLU A 202 3.13 17.97 -0.54
C GLU A 202 1.60 18.11 -0.62
N VAL A 203 1.12 19.26 -0.15
CA VAL A 203 -0.28 19.66 -0.19
C VAL A 203 -0.38 21.02 -0.86
N GLY A 204 -1.19 21.12 -1.89
CA GLY A 204 -1.55 22.39 -2.52
C GLY A 204 -2.95 22.81 -2.15
N ILE A 205 -3.30 24.02 -2.54
CA ILE A 205 -4.67 24.52 -2.58
C ILE A 205 -5.06 24.65 -4.04
N ILE A 206 -6.24 24.18 -4.41
CA ILE A 206 -6.78 24.41 -5.74
C ILE A 206 -7.11 25.89 -5.85
N ASP A 207 -6.37 26.65 -6.65
CA ASP A 207 -6.64 28.08 -6.81
C ASP A 207 -7.78 28.29 -7.80
N ILE A 208 -7.56 27.86 -9.05
CA ILE A 208 -8.52 28.04 -10.15
C ILE A 208 -8.61 26.75 -10.98
N ALA A 209 -9.82 26.40 -11.42
CA ALA A 209 -10.08 25.35 -12.38
C ALA A 209 -10.23 25.93 -13.80
N PHE A 210 -9.40 25.46 -14.75
CA PHE A 210 -9.42 25.86 -16.15
C PHE A 210 -9.77 24.70 -17.10
N GLY A 211 -10.60 24.97 -18.09
CA GLY A 211 -10.98 24.10 -19.18
C GLY A 211 -9.92 24.10 -20.30
N THR A 212 -10.28 23.55 -21.45
CA THR A 212 -9.34 23.32 -22.57
C THR A 212 -8.92 24.58 -23.32
N ASP A 213 -9.60 25.71 -23.07
CA ASP A 213 -9.32 26.97 -23.77
C ASP A 213 -8.03 27.62 -23.29
N GLU A 214 -7.67 27.40 -22.02
CA GLU A 214 -6.37 27.79 -21.48
C GLU A 214 -5.28 26.82 -21.95
N GLN A 215 -4.17 27.36 -22.47
CA GLN A 215 -3.14 26.62 -23.21
C GLN A 215 -1.73 26.97 -22.71
N LEU A 216 -0.69 26.34 -23.28
CA LEU A 216 0.71 26.65 -23.00
C LEU A 216 1.07 26.60 -21.50
N ARG A 217 0.86 25.45 -20.87
CA ARG A 217 1.28 25.16 -19.49
C ARG A 217 2.67 24.54 -19.48
N ASN A 218 3.68 25.33 -19.14
CA ASN A 218 5.08 24.90 -19.04
C ASN A 218 5.50 24.54 -17.59
N ARG A 219 4.77 25.03 -16.58
CA ARG A 219 4.99 24.72 -15.16
C ARG A 219 3.92 23.73 -14.69
N THR A 220 4.15 22.44 -14.90
CA THR A 220 3.17 21.40 -14.54
C THR A 220 3.66 20.49 -13.43
N ILE A 221 2.71 19.80 -12.79
CA ILE A 221 2.97 18.68 -11.87
C ILE A 221 2.37 17.35 -12.40
N SER A 222 2.01 17.30 -13.67
CA SER A 222 1.38 16.13 -14.28
C SER A 222 2.36 15.40 -15.20
N GLY A 223 2.28 14.08 -15.25
CA GLY A 223 3.06 13.29 -16.21
C GLY A 223 2.92 11.79 -16.00
N SER A 224 4.04 11.08 -16.08
CA SER A 224 4.15 9.62 -15.87
C SER A 224 5.47 9.25 -15.21
N GLU A 225 5.58 8.00 -14.73
CA GLU A 225 6.87 7.47 -14.26
C GLU A 225 7.94 7.48 -15.36
N GLN A 226 7.53 7.34 -16.63
CA GLN A 226 8.45 7.27 -17.77
C GLN A 226 8.97 8.65 -18.21
N GLU A 227 8.11 9.67 -18.23
CA GLU A 227 8.47 11.01 -18.71
C GLU A 227 8.75 12.01 -17.56
N GLY A 228 8.56 11.57 -16.31
CA GLY A 228 8.54 12.42 -15.12
C GLY A 228 7.20 13.12 -14.93
N PHE A 229 7.06 13.83 -13.80
CA PHE A 229 5.80 14.49 -13.41
C PHE A 229 5.81 16.02 -13.63
N ALA A 230 6.54 16.49 -14.64
CA ALA A 230 6.59 17.90 -15.05
C ALA A 230 6.42 18.04 -16.58
N VAL A 231 5.57 17.20 -17.17
CA VAL A 231 5.33 17.17 -18.61
C VAL A 231 4.52 18.39 -19.02
N GLN A 232 5.04 19.18 -19.96
CA GLN A 232 4.39 20.41 -20.42
C GLN A 232 3.13 20.10 -21.22
N CYS A 233 2.19 21.05 -21.29
CA CYS A 233 1.02 20.98 -22.16
C CYS A 233 0.95 22.20 -23.07
N SER A 234 0.90 22.02 -24.39
CA SER A 234 0.86 23.14 -25.33
C SER A 234 -0.55 23.56 -25.75
N LYS A 235 -1.50 22.62 -25.87
CA LYS A 235 -2.87 22.86 -26.33
C LYS A 235 -3.86 21.92 -25.63
N ASP A 236 -5.13 22.34 -25.54
CA ASP A 236 -6.22 21.60 -24.88
C ASP A 236 -5.91 21.27 -23.41
N CYS A 237 -5.36 22.24 -22.69
CA CYS A 237 -4.72 22.03 -21.38
C CYS A 237 -5.71 22.24 -20.24
N ALA A 238 -6.84 21.54 -20.21
CA ALA A 238 -7.69 21.60 -19.01
C ALA A 238 -6.88 21.18 -17.77
N HIS A 239 -6.94 21.97 -16.70
CA HIS A 239 -6.09 21.80 -15.53
C HIS A 239 -6.68 22.49 -14.30
N ILE A 240 -6.09 22.21 -13.15
CA ILE A 240 -6.18 23.09 -11.98
C ILE A 240 -4.87 23.84 -11.80
N GLU A 241 -4.94 25.12 -11.47
CA GLU A 241 -3.80 25.89 -10.96
C GLU A 241 -3.72 25.73 -9.44
N LEU A 242 -2.49 25.59 -8.94
CA LEU A 242 -2.23 25.32 -7.53
C LEU A 242 -1.63 26.55 -6.86
N SER A 243 -2.07 26.82 -5.64
CA SER A 243 -1.43 27.73 -4.69
C SER A 243 -0.94 26.95 -3.46
N GLY A 244 -0.20 27.61 -2.57
CA GLY A 244 0.38 26.96 -1.38
C GLY A 244 1.86 27.27 -1.25
N SER A 245 2.69 26.24 -1.04
CA SER A 245 4.14 26.41 -0.92
C SER A 245 4.75 27.01 -2.19
N ASP A 246 5.92 27.64 -2.05
CA ASP A 246 6.69 28.18 -3.18
C ASP A 246 6.99 27.12 -4.27
N THR A 247 6.99 25.83 -3.89
CA THR A 247 7.29 24.72 -4.80
C THR A 247 6.09 24.33 -5.69
N VAL A 248 4.87 24.68 -5.30
CA VAL A 248 3.63 24.32 -6.02
C VAL A 248 2.87 25.53 -6.54
N SER A 249 3.09 26.71 -5.96
CA SER A 249 2.38 27.93 -6.33
C SER A 249 2.58 28.30 -7.82
N GLY A 250 1.47 28.47 -8.53
CA GLY A 250 1.40 28.75 -9.95
C GLY A 250 1.78 27.57 -10.85
N LYS A 251 1.78 26.33 -10.34
CA LYS A 251 1.92 25.12 -11.17
C LYS A 251 0.55 24.54 -11.52
N ALA A 252 0.47 23.94 -12.71
CA ALA A 252 -0.73 23.31 -13.22
C ALA A 252 -0.72 21.77 -13.00
N TRP A 253 -1.80 21.21 -12.48
CA TRP A 253 -2.07 19.77 -12.62
C TRP A 253 -3.00 19.56 -13.83
N VAL A 254 -2.40 19.18 -14.95
CA VAL A 254 -3.12 18.99 -16.22
C VAL A 254 -3.97 17.72 -16.19
N SER A 255 -5.16 17.79 -16.79
CA SER A 255 -6.13 16.70 -16.86
C SER A 255 -5.70 15.60 -17.83
N GLY A 256 -5.72 14.37 -17.33
CA GLY A 256 -5.48 13.14 -18.09
C GLY A 256 -6.58 12.81 -19.10
N LYS A 257 -7.77 13.39 -18.96
CA LYS A 257 -8.88 13.22 -19.92
C LYS A 257 -8.57 13.85 -21.27
N TYR A 258 -7.86 14.98 -21.24
CA TYR A 258 -7.54 15.76 -22.42
C TYR A 258 -6.10 15.55 -22.89
N GLN A 259 -5.22 15.01 -22.04
CA GLN A 259 -3.79 14.90 -22.32
C GLN A 259 -3.22 13.51 -21.98
N LEU A 260 -2.46 12.97 -22.93
CA LEU A 260 -1.76 11.69 -22.83
C LEU A 260 -0.24 11.90 -22.76
N VAL A 261 0.42 11.02 -22.03
CA VAL A 261 1.88 10.94 -21.88
C VAL A 261 2.34 9.52 -22.18
N LYS A 262 3.63 9.33 -22.47
CA LYS A 262 4.20 7.99 -22.62
C LYS A 262 4.22 7.28 -21.27
N GLY A 263 3.94 5.99 -21.29
CA GLY A 263 3.98 5.17 -20.09
C GLY A 263 4.27 3.70 -20.39
N GLY A 264 4.20 2.89 -19.34
CA GLY A 264 4.51 1.47 -19.41
C GLY A 264 6.01 1.17 -19.52
N SER A 265 6.33 -0.12 -19.56
CA SER A 265 7.69 -0.64 -19.55
C SER A 265 7.77 -2.01 -20.24
N GLY A 266 8.96 -2.40 -20.65
CA GLY A 266 9.19 -3.67 -21.33
C GLY A 266 8.41 -3.80 -22.65
N ILE A 267 8.08 -5.04 -23.02
CA ILE A 267 7.33 -5.33 -24.26
C ILE A 267 5.90 -4.76 -24.16
N LEU A 268 5.33 -4.76 -22.96
CA LEU A 268 3.99 -4.25 -22.70
C LEU A 268 3.88 -2.73 -22.76
N GLY A 269 5.00 -2.00 -22.72
CA GLY A 269 5.02 -0.54 -22.85
C GLY A 269 4.52 -0.03 -24.21
N SER A 270 4.26 -0.90 -25.18
CA SER A 270 3.64 -0.54 -26.47
C SER A 270 2.10 -0.61 -26.46
N VAL A 271 1.50 -1.23 -25.43
CA VAL A 271 0.04 -1.34 -25.29
C VAL A 271 -0.59 0.06 -25.22
N ASN A 272 -1.78 0.22 -25.79
CA ASN A 272 -2.46 1.51 -25.90
C ASN A 272 -1.59 2.59 -26.60
N GLY A 273 -0.80 2.18 -27.61
CA GLY A 273 0.14 3.07 -28.30
C GLY A 273 1.29 3.55 -27.43
N GLY A 274 1.54 2.89 -26.30
CA GLY A 274 2.49 3.31 -25.26
C GLY A 274 2.10 4.60 -24.56
N LYS A 275 0.80 4.88 -24.48
CA LYS A 275 0.25 6.11 -23.90
C LYS A 275 -0.68 5.82 -22.73
N GLU A 276 -0.67 6.73 -21.77
CA GLU A 276 -1.56 6.77 -20.61
C GLU A 276 -2.02 8.22 -20.35
N PRO A 277 -3.14 8.42 -19.64
CA PRO A 277 -3.51 9.73 -19.12
C PRO A 277 -2.37 10.36 -18.31
N THR A 278 -2.14 11.66 -18.52
CA THR A 278 -1.26 12.43 -17.64
C THR A 278 -1.83 12.46 -16.22
N GLY A 279 -0.97 12.35 -15.22
CA GLY A 279 -1.40 12.24 -13.82
C GLY A 279 -0.24 12.12 -12.86
N ARG A 280 -0.47 11.54 -11.68
CA ARG A 280 0.52 11.37 -10.61
C ARG A 280 0.33 10.01 -9.91
N ASN A 281 1.44 9.42 -9.47
CA ASN A 281 1.46 8.20 -8.65
C ASN A 281 1.51 8.56 -7.16
N LEU A 282 0.42 9.13 -6.66
CA LEU A 282 0.33 9.65 -5.28
C LEU A 282 0.44 8.59 -4.20
N PHE A 283 0.11 7.34 -4.53
CA PHE A 283 -0.04 6.24 -3.58
C PHE A 283 0.73 5.00 -4.02
N GLY A 284 1.89 5.22 -4.63
CA GLY A 284 2.71 4.15 -5.21
C GLY A 284 2.24 3.73 -6.60
N SER A 285 2.63 2.52 -6.98
CA SER A 285 2.50 2.00 -8.34
C SER A 285 1.27 1.13 -8.59
N ALA A 286 0.38 0.97 -7.60
CA ALA A 286 -0.85 0.20 -7.75
C ALA A 286 -1.81 0.81 -8.79
N PHE A 287 -1.87 2.14 -8.82
CA PHE A 287 -2.68 2.91 -9.76
C PHE A 287 -2.13 4.33 -9.88
N LYS A 288 -2.47 4.99 -11.00
CA LYS A 288 -2.24 6.41 -11.22
C LYS A 288 -3.50 7.21 -10.88
N VAL A 289 -3.31 8.38 -10.28
CA VAL A 289 -4.36 9.39 -10.06
C VAL A 289 -4.25 10.47 -11.14
N ALA A 290 -5.34 10.71 -11.89
CA ALA A 290 -5.40 11.78 -12.87
C ALA A 290 -6.50 12.78 -12.49
N VAL A 291 -6.25 14.08 -12.67
CA VAL A 291 -7.34 15.05 -12.83
C VAL A 291 -8.11 14.62 -14.08
N TRP A 292 -9.42 14.49 -13.98
CA TRP A 292 -10.25 13.92 -15.02
C TRP A 292 -11.20 14.97 -15.60
N ASP A 293 -12.24 15.37 -14.85
CA ASP A 293 -13.13 16.46 -15.24
C ASP A 293 -12.75 17.77 -14.55
N VAL A 294 -12.94 18.88 -15.26
CA VAL A 294 -12.78 20.25 -14.74
C VAL A 294 -13.97 21.08 -15.21
N SER A 295 -14.54 21.88 -14.31
CA SER A 295 -15.60 22.85 -14.58
C SER A 295 -15.15 24.22 -14.09
N GLU A 296 -14.84 25.13 -15.03
CA GLU A 296 -14.47 26.52 -14.71
C GLU A 296 -15.63 27.27 -14.05
N VAL A 297 -16.85 27.08 -14.57
CA VAL A 297 -18.05 27.78 -14.09
C VAL A 297 -18.44 27.40 -12.67
N ASP A 298 -18.20 26.13 -12.28
CA ASP A 298 -18.50 25.65 -10.93
C ASP A 298 -17.29 25.76 -9.98
N GLY A 299 -16.10 26.07 -10.52
CA GLY A 299 -14.83 26.01 -9.81
C GLY A 299 -14.58 24.60 -9.23
N MET A 300 -14.81 23.55 -10.01
CA MET A 300 -14.76 22.16 -9.53
C MET A 300 -13.95 21.23 -10.43
N MET A 301 -13.45 20.15 -9.84
CA MET A 301 -12.71 19.10 -10.56
C MET A 301 -12.96 17.70 -9.97
N SER A 302 -12.81 16.65 -10.79
CA SER A 302 -12.79 15.24 -10.35
C SER A 302 -11.45 14.56 -10.62
N GLN A 303 -11.15 13.55 -9.82
CA GLN A 303 -10.05 12.62 -10.04
C GLN A 303 -10.59 11.27 -10.49
N ALA A 304 -9.79 10.58 -11.30
CA ALA A 304 -10.00 9.19 -11.65
C ALA A 304 -8.72 8.37 -11.42
N LEU A 305 -8.91 7.09 -11.13
CA LEU A 305 -7.85 6.11 -11.01
C LEU A 305 -7.70 5.33 -12.32
N PHE A 306 -6.45 5.04 -12.66
CA PHE A 306 -6.08 4.18 -13.77
C PHE A 306 -5.15 3.08 -13.28
N PHE A 307 -5.49 1.84 -13.57
CA PHE A 307 -4.68 0.65 -13.30
C PHE A 307 -3.86 0.25 -14.54
N ARG A 308 -2.88 -0.62 -14.34
CA ARG A 308 -2.05 -1.19 -15.41
C ARG A 308 -1.96 -2.69 -15.27
N ALA A 309 -1.66 -3.37 -16.37
CA ALA A 309 -1.33 -4.79 -16.37
C ALA A 309 0.17 -4.96 -16.23
N CYS A 310 0.63 -5.72 -15.24
CA CYS A 310 2.03 -6.16 -15.15
C CYS A 310 2.06 -7.66 -15.37
N MET A 311 2.88 -8.13 -16.31
CA MET A 311 2.92 -9.55 -16.65
C MET A 311 4.30 -10.11 -16.45
N ARG A 312 4.42 -10.90 -15.38
CA ARG A 312 5.63 -11.63 -15.12
C ARG A 312 5.36 -12.88 -14.30
N ASN A 313 6.27 -13.83 -14.43
CA ASN A 313 6.36 -15.02 -13.60
C ASN A 313 7.81 -15.17 -13.12
N SER A 314 8.11 -16.25 -12.42
CA SER A 314 9.44 -16.46 -11.81
C SER A 314 10.61 -16.51 -12.82
N PHE A 315 10.34 -16.62 -14.12
CA PHE A 315 11.37 -16.78 -15.15
C PHE A 315 11.30 -15.73 -16.27
N ILE A 316 10.19 -15.01 -16.39
CA ILE A 316 9.92 -14.08 -17.49
C ILE A 316 9.31 -12.81 -16.94
N ASP A 317 9.88 -11.66 -17.29
CA ASP A 317 9.30 -10.34 -17.06
C ASP A 317 9.04 -9.64 -18.39
N LEU A 318 7.75 -9.40 -18.70
CA LEU A 318 7.34 -8.69 -19.92
C LEU A 318 7.16 -7.18 -19.69
N GLY A 319 7.34 -6.71 -18.46
CA GLY A 319 7.13 -5.33 -18.03
C GLY A 319 5.68 -5.06 -17.62
N CYS A 320 5.27 -3.80 -17.77
CA CYS A 320 3.91 -3.36 -17.50
C CYS A 320 3.36 -2.52 -18.65
N THR A 321 2.05 -2.55 -18.84
CA THR A 321 1.38 -1.61 -19.74
C THR A 321 1.46 -0.20 -19.17
N PRO A 322 1.15 0.82 -19.98
CA PRO A 322 0.75 2.12 -19.43
C PRO A 322 -0.44 1.97 -18.45
N TYR A 323 -0.73 2.98 -17.65
CA TYR A 323 -1.94 3.06 -16.83
C TYR A 323 -3.15 3.41 -17.72
N PHE A 324 -3.79 2.40 -18.29
CA PHE A 324 -4.90 2.57 -19.25
C PHE A 324 -6.22 1.94 -18.81
N ILE A 325 -6.23 1.16 -17.73
CA ILE A 325 -7.43 0.48 -17.23
C ILE A 325 -8.16 1.45 -16.30
N GLY A 326 -9.13 2.18 -16.85
CA GLY A 326 -9.91 3.21 -16.18
C GLY A 326 -10.90 3.85 -17.16
N PRO A 327 -11.56 4.96 -16.81
CA PRO A 327 -11.44 5.71 -15.57
C PRO A 327 -12.28 5.09 -14.45
N VAL A 328 -11.69 4.93 -13.27
CA VAL A 328 -12.46 4.63 -12.04
C VAL A 328 -12.63 5.93 -11.25
N PRO A 329 -13.86 6.45 -11.05
CA PRO A 329 -14.07 7.68 -10.29
C PRO A 329 -13.45 7.61 -8.89
N PHE A 330 -12.92 8.72 -8.39
CA PHE A 330 -12.19 8.73 -7.12
C PHE A 330 -12.65 9.81 -6.14
N MET A 331 -12.17 11.04 -6.33
CA MET A 331 -12.43 12.18 -5.44
C MET A 331 -12.89 13.38 -6.25
N THR A 332 -13.64 14.28 -5.62
CA THR A 332 -13.95 15.60 -6.19
C THR A 332 -13.47 16.68 -5.26
N TYR A 333 -13.16 17.82 -5.86
CA TYR A 333 -12.68 18.99 -5.16
C TYR A 333 -13.31 20.24 -5.76
N ARG A 334 -13.39 21.29 -4.95
CA ARG A 334 -13.70 22.65 -5.36
C ARG A 334 -12.44 23.52 -5.24
N GLU A 335 -12.43 24.62 -5.95
CA GLU A 335 -11.49 25.71 -5.67
C GLU A 335 -11.47 26.04 -4.17
N LYS A 336 -10.27 26.36 -3.69
CA LYS A 336 -9.88 26.58 -2.30
C LYS A 336 -9.80 25.32 -1.44
N ASP A 337 -10.17 24.15 -1.96
CA ASP A 337 -9.94 22.91 -1.23
C ASP A 337 -8.45 22.56 -1.18
N PRO A 338 -7.96 22.01 -0.05
CA PRO A 338 -6.65 21.41 0.01
C PRO A 338 -6.64 20.11 -0.79
N ILE A 339 -5.57 19.91 -1.56
CA ILE A 339 -5.39 18.72 -2.40
C ILE A 339 -4.02 18.08 -2.13
N PHE A 340 -4.01 16.77 -1.94
CA PHE A 340 -2.78 16.02 -1.79
C PHE A 340 -2.06 15.89 -3.14
N LEU A 341 -0.81 16.30 -3.19
CA LEU A 341 0.01 16.33 -4.40
C LEU A 341 1.14 15.30 -4.37
N GLY A 342 1.42 14.69 -3.21
CA GLY A 342 2.46 13.69 -3.06
C GLY A 342 3.87 14.24 -3.33
N LEU A 343 4.74 13.45 -3.94
CA LEU A 343 6.15 13.83 -4.15
C LEU A 343 6.28 14.79 -5.34
N ASN A 344 6.65 16.04 -5.09
CA ASN A 344 6.93 17.02 -6.14
C ASN A 344 8.32 16.79 -6.75
N THR A 345 8.45 15.80 -7.64
CA THR A 345 9.70 15.56 -8.37
C THR A 345 9.90 16.59 -9.48
N VAL A 346 11.09 17.18 -9.58
CA VAL A 346 11.52 17.97 -10.75
C VAL A 346 11.82 16.98 -11.89
N GLY A 347 10.88 16.81 -12.83
CA GLY A 347 11.00 15.93 -13.99
C GLY A 347 11.49 16.67 -15.24
N ALA A 348 12.10 15.94 -16.18
CA ALA A 348 12.81 16.48 -17.36
C ALA A 348 12.02 17.55 -18.13
N GLU A 349 12.61 18.75 -18.22
CA GLU A 349 11.98 19.98 -18.74
C GLU A 349 11.62 19.98 -20.25
N ASN A 350 11.71 18.85 -20.95
CA ASN A 350 11.69 18.80 -22.43
C ASN A 350 10.57 17.95 -23.06
N SER A 351 9.68 17.33 -22.27
CA SER A 351 8.57 16.54 -22.83
C SER A 351 7.26 17.34 -22.85
N THR A 352 6.42 17.08 -23.85
CA THR A 352 5.11 17.70 -24.01
C THR A 352 4.04 16.62 -24.18
N SER A 353 2.93 16.77 -23.46
CA SER A 353 1.79 15.87 -23.55
C SER A 353 1.12 15.95 -24.92
N THR A 354 0.44 14.87 -25.30
CA THR A 354 -0.30 14.75 -26.56
C THR A 354 -1.79 14.94 -26.28
N PRO A 355 -2.49 15.87 -26.94
CA PRO A 355 -3.91 16.07 -26.71
C PRO A 355 -4.74 14.90 -27.27
N THR A 356 -5.85 14.59 -26.61
CA THR A 356 -6.82 13.58 -27.07
C THR A 356 -7.76 14.11 -28.15
N GLY A 357 -7.82 15.44 -28.34
CA GLY A 357 -8.76 16.10 -29.25
C GLY A 357 -10.14 16.36 -28.65
N LEU A 358 -10.37 15.95 -27.40
CA LEU A 358 -11.57 16.31 -26.65
C LEU A 358 -11.53 17.80 -26.26
N LYS A 359 -12.70 18.42 -26.13
CA LYS A 359 -12.89 19.80 -25.65
C LYS A 359 -13.71 19.80 -24.37
N SER A 360 -13.42 20.71 -23.44
CA SER A 360 -14.25 20.91 -22.26
C SER A 360 -15.53 21.65 -22.66
N ASN A 361 -16.66 20.96 -22.67
CA ASN A 361 -17.97 21.59 -22.80
C ASN A 361 -18.61 21.56 -21.41
N GLY A 362 -18.58 22.68 -20.68
CA GLY A 362 -19.02 22.82 -19.27
C GLY A 362 -19.88 21.66 -18.76
N PHE A 363 -19.27 20.77 -17.98
CA PHE A 363 -19.94 19.59 -17.43
C PHE A 363 -20.47 19.94 -16.04
N THR A 364 -21.70 19.52 -15.74
CA THR A 364 -22.25 19.56 -14.38
C THR A 364 -21.97 18.24 -13.68
N PHE A 365 -21.42 18.30 -12.46
CA PHE A 365 -21.17 17.11 -11.64
C PHE A 365 -22.50 16.48 -11.19
N ASN A 366 -23.01 15.51 -11.96
CA ASN A 366 -24.26 14.80 -11.66
C ASN A 366 -24.08 13.53 -10.81
N GLN A 367 -22.84 13.15 -10.46
CA GLN A 367 -22.55 11.96 -9.65
C GLN A 367 -21.94 12.39 -8.32
N ALA A 368 -22.50 11.91 -7.21
CA ALA A 368 -21.97 12.10 -5.86
C ALA A 368 -20.79 11.15 -5.62
N PRO A 369 -19.53 11.64 -5.51
CA PRO A 369 -18.41 10.80 -5.12
C PRO A 369 -18.03 11.09 -3.66
N ILE A 370 -17.10 10.29 -3.15
CA ILE A 370 -16.54 10.39 -1.80
C ILE A 370 -16.11 11.84 -1.54
N VAL A 371 -16.83 12.52 -0.65
CA VAL A 371 -16.57 13.92 -0.28
C VAL A 371 -15.26 13.97 0.51
N SER A 372 -14.31 14.79 0.09
CA SER A 372 -13.08 15.00 0.84
C SER A 372 -13.42 15.67 2.18
N SER A 373 -13.00 15.09 3.31
CA SER A 373 -13.11 15.75 4.61
C SER A 373 -12.17 16.95 4.63
N SER A 374 -12.71 18.15 4.82
CA SER A 374 -12.04 19.46 4.75
C SER A 374 -10.99 19.74 5.85
N SER A 375 -10.55 18.75 6.62
CA SER A 375 -9.55 18.95 7.68
C SER A 375 -8.14 18.61 7.19
N VAL A 376 -7.32 19.65 6.98
CA VAL A 376 -5.90 19.53 6.60
C VAL A 376 -5.07 18.78 7.66
N SER A 377 -5.52 18.81 8.92
CA SER A 377 -4.86 18.19 10.08
C SER A 377 -4.76 16.65 10.03
N ASN A 378 -5.39 16.01 9.04
CA ASN A 378 -5.43 14.54 8.88
C ASN A 378 -4.77 14.04 7.57
N LEU A 379 -3.99 14.87 6.87
CA LEU A 379 -3.38 14.51 5.57
C LEU A 379 -2.21 13.50 5.67
N LEU A 380 -1.64 13.35 6.86
CA LEU A 380 -0.93 12.14 7.27
C LEU A 380 -1.79 11.53 8.36
N GLN A 381 -2.63 10.55 8.03
CA GLN A 381 -3.38 9.85 9.08
C GLN A 381 -2.35 9.26 10.04
N ALA A 382 -2.36 9.72 11.30
CA ALA A 382 -1.85 8.92 12.40
C ALA A 382 -2.50 7.53 12.25
N VAL A 383 -1.68 6.49 12.18
CA VAL A 383 -2.14 5.10 12.10
C VAL A 383 -3.23 4.94 13.16
N LYS A 384 -4.47 4.65 12.75
CA LYS A 384 -5.57 4.49 13.69
C LYS A 384 -5.21 3.32 14.60
N GLY A 385 -4.85 3.63 15.85
CA GLY A 385 -4.30 2.65 16.76
C GLY A 385 -5.26 1.49 17.01
N ASN A 386 -4.70 0.30 17.19
CA ASN A 386 -5.46 -0.92 17.44
C ASN A 386 -5.62 -1.14 18.94
N CYS A 387 -6.85 -1.14 19.45
CA CYS A 387 -7.14 -1.37 20.88
C CYS A 387 -6.64 -2.72 21.39
N SER A 388 -6.48 -3.72 20.52
CA SER A 388 -5.97 -5.05 20.88
C SER A 388 -4.44 -5.13 21.01
N LYS A 389 -3.70 -4.12 20.56
CA LYS A 389 -2.24 -4.09 20.74
C LYS A 389 -1.87 -3.63 22.16
N GLN A 390 -1.92 -4.57 23.09
CA GLN A 390 -1.50 -4.36 24.46
C GLN A 390 -0.11 -4.94 24.70
N HIS A 391 0.72 -4.17 25.40
CA HIS A 391 1.92 -4.67 26.07
C HIS A 391 1.51 -5.64 27.21
N SER A 392 2.42 -6.50 27.65
CA SER A 392 2.21 -7.42 28.79
C SER A 392 1.74 -6.70 30.06
N SER A 393 2.17 -5.45 30.24
CA SER A 393 1.75 -4.54 31.32
C SER A 393 0.29 -4.05 31.25
N GLY A 394 -0.41 -4.29 30.13
CA GLY A 394 -1.76 -3.78 29.85
C GLY A 394 -1.81 -2.41 29.16
N ALA A 395 -0.69 -1.71 28.99
CA ALA A 395 -0.63 -0.46 28.23
C ALA A 395 -0.82 -0.71 26.72
N ASN A 396 -1.59 0.15 26.03
CA ASN A 396 -1.78 0.07 24.59
C ASN A 396 -0.60 0.72 23.84
N THR A 397 0.09 -0.05 23.02
CA THR A 397 1.35 0.40 22.40
C THR A 397 1.14 1.40 21.27
N ASP A 398 0.04 1.30 20.53
CA ASP A 398 -0.28 2.25 19.45
C ASP A 398 -0.70 3.63 20.03
N ALA A 399 -1.47 3.65 21.12
CA ALA A 399 -1.84 4.88 21.81
C ALA A 399 -0.61 5.59 22.40
N LEU A 400 0.33 4.84 22.97
CA LEU A 400 1.57 5.41 23.53
C LEU A 400 2.51 5.91 22.43
N SER A 401 2.64 5.16 21.35
CA SER A 401 3.38 5.59 20.15
C SER A 401 2.84 6.93 19.63
N THR A 402 1.52 7.08 19.59
CA THR A 402 0.84 8.32 19.16
C THR A 402 1.12 9.47 20.11
N ALA A 403 1.05 9.24 21.43
CA ALA A 403 1.30 10.25 22.44
C ALA A 403 2.73 10.80 22.40
N LEU A 404 3.72 9.92 22.19
CA LEU A 404 5.15 10.29 22.08
C LEU A 404 5.48 10.94 20.73
N SER A 405 4.89 10.45 19.64
CA SER A 405 5.13 11.05 18.32
C SER A 405 4.51 12.44 18.20
N GLY A 406 3.29 12.64 18.74
CA GLY A 406 2.54 13.90 18.66
C GLY A 406 3.09 15.02 19.54
N THR A 407 4.03 14.72 20.45
CA THR A 407 4.69 15.72 21.30
C THR A 407 5.97 16.30 20.67
N GLU A 408 6.58 15.60 19.71
CA GLU A 408 7.93 15.92 19.23
C GLU A 408 8.01 16.35 17.76
N SER A 409 7.42 15.60 16.83
CA SER A 409 7.71 15.76 15.40
C SER A 409 6.82 14.95 14.46
N ASN A 410 6.67 15.43 13.22
CA ASN A 410 5.97 14.73 12.14
C ASN A 410 6.85 13.66 11.49
N TYR A 411 6.24 12.70 10.77
CA TYR A 411 6.96 11.61 10.07
C TYR A 411 7.92 12.07 8.96
N ASN A 412 7.86 13.34 8.54
CA ASN A 412 8.80 13.95 7.59
C ASN A 412 9.78 14.92 8.25
N SER A 413 9.82 15.02 9.59
CA SER A 413 10.77 15.88 10.28
C SER A 413 12.21 15.46 10.00
N VAL A 414 13.09 16.43 9.80
CA VAL A 414 14.54 16.21 9.67
C VAL A 414 15.23 17.26 10.52
N GLY A 415 15.87 16.86 11.61
CA GLY A 415 16.49 17.81 12.53
C GLY A 415 17.91 18.23 12.13
N ASN A 416 18.60 18.88 13.07
CA ASN A 416 19.98 19.31 12.86
C ASN A 416 20.95 18.14 12.97
N TYR A 417 22.08 18.24 12.26
CA TYR A 417 23.17 17.28 12.39
C TYR A 417 23.89 17.56 13.69
N LEU A 418 24.00 16.55 14.53
CA LEU A 418 24.53 16.63 15.87
C LEU A 418 25.53 15.49 16.06
N CYS A 419 26.54 15.74 16.89
CA CYS A 419 27.46 14.71 17.33
C CYS A 419 27.41 14.65 18.86
N ASP A 420 27.40 13.45 19.42
CA ASP A 420 27.53 13.25 20.85
C ASP A 420 29.00 13.40 21.31
N SER A 421 29.22 13.31 22.62
CA SER A 421 30.56 13.37 23.22
C SER A 421 31.49 12.21 22.81
N GLU A 422 30.94 11.14 22.23
CA GLU A 422 31.67 9.97 21.76
C GLU A 422 31.96 10.04 20.24
N SER A 423 31.66 11.18 19.60
CA SER A 423 31.79 11.39 18.16
C SER A 423 30.88 10.51 17.30
N ASN A 424 29.80 9.96 17.88
CA ASN A 424 28.71 9.42 17.07
C ASN A 424 27.92 10.60 16.53
N CYS A 425 27.89 10.72 15.21
CA CYS A 425 27.24 11.83 14.54
C CYS A 425 26.05 11.34 13.72
N GLY A 426 24.99 12.13 13.74
CA GLY A 426 23.84 11.93 12.88
C GLY A 426 22.77 12.96 13.12
N ARG A 427 21.54 12.62 12.75
CA ARG A 427 20.43 13.55 12.61
C ARG A 427 19.15 12.86 13.04
N PRO A 428 18.29 13.50 13.84
CA PRO A 428 16.99 12.93 14.16
C PRO A 428 16.10 12.96 12.93
N LEU A 429 15.52 11.81 12.59
CA LEU A 429 14.68 11.59 11.42
C LEU A 429 13.26 11.19 11.85
N GLY A 430 12.29 11.84 11.23
CA GLY A 430 10.88 11.46 11.29
C GLY A 430 10.22 11.64 12.65
N ALA A 431 9.14 10.89 12.86
CA ALA A 431 8.42 10.87 14.12
C ALA A 431 9.31 10.29 15.22
N MET A 432 9.17 10.80 16.44
CA MET A 432 10.01 10.48 17.59
C MET A 432 11.52 10.76 17.42
N GLN A 433 11.93 11.51 16.39
CA GLN A 433 13.33 11.96 16.25
C GLN A 433 14.33 10.79 16.19
N LEU A 434 14.02 9.73 15.44
CA LEU A 434 14.86 8.53 15.35
C LEU A 434 16.23 8.87 14.74
N MET A 435 17.30 8.72 15.52
CA MET A 435 18.65 9.12 15.12
C MET A 435 19.20 8.29 13.95
N SER A 436 19.73 8.97 12.93
CA SER A 436 20.22 8.36 11.68
C SER A 436 21.40 7.40 11.84
N GLU A 437 22.16 7.51 12.92
CA GLU A 437 23.27 6.61 13.24
C GLU A 437 22.82 5.27 13.84
N ARG A 438 21.54 5.15 14.26
CA ARG A 438 21.03 3.92 14.85
C ARG A 438 21.14 2.74 13.87
N PRO A 439 21.67 1.57 14.30
CA PRO A 439 21.88 0.43 13.40
C PRO A 439 20.60 -0.12 12.74
N ASP A 440 19.45 0.00 13.39
CA ASP A 440 18.15 -0.43 12.86
C ASP A 440 17.63 0.53 11.78
N VAL A 441 17.70 1.84 12.01
CA VAL A 441 17.38 2.90 11.04
C VAL A 441 18.27 2.75 9.79
N ARG A 442 19.59 2.61 9.98
CA ARG A 442 20.54 2.44 8.88
C ARG A 442 20.26 1.19 8.06
N ARG A 443 19.86 0.09 8.70
CA ARG A 443 19.54 -1.17 8.01
C ARG A 443 18.32 -1.03 7.10
N ILE A 444 17.27 -0.37 7.59
CA ILE A 444 16.06 -0.10 6.80
C ILE A 444 16.43 0.74 5.59
N ILE A 445 17.12 1.87 5.81
CA ILE A 445 17.54 2.78 4.74
C ILE A 445 18.43 2.07 3.72
N ALA A 446 19.47 1.35 4.16
CA ALA A 446 20.43 0.68 3.28
C ALA A 446 19.82 -0.47 2.47
N SER A 447 18.68 -1.02 2.90
CA SER A 447 17.96 -2.06 2.14
C SER A 447 17.31 -1.53 0.85
N LYS A 448 17.18 -0.21 0.70
CA LYS A 448 16.56 0.44 -0.46
C LYS A 448 17.59 0.83 -1.51
N SER A 449 17.17 0.79 -2.77
CA SER A 449 17.98 1.29 -3.88
C SER A 449 18.34 2.76 -3.67
N GLY A 450 19.63 3.10 -3.69
CA GLY A 450 20.15 4.45 -3.39
C GLY A 450 20.28 4.77 -1.88
N GLY A 451 19.86 3.86 -0.99
CA GLY A 451 19.88 4.10 0.45
C GLY A 451 21.28 4.28 1.04
N THR A 452 22.28 3.54 0.55
CA THR A 452 23.68 3.70 0.98
C THR A 452 24.24 5.08 0.64
N GLU A 453 23.86 5.63 -0.52
CA GLU A 453 24.29 6.98 -0.94
C GLU A 453 23.62 8.05 -0.08
N PHE A 454 22.34 7.86 0.22
CA PHE A 454 21.59 8.70 1.13
C PHE A 454 22.17 8.70 2.56
N LEU A 455 22.52 7.54 3.11
CA LEU A 455 23.26 7.46 4.38
C LEU A 455 24.58 8.22 4.31
N GLY A 456 25.30 8.12 3.20
CA GLY A 456 26.53 8.89 2.97
C GLY A 456 26.33 10.41 3.03
N LYS A 457 25.17 10.92 2.62
CA LYS A 457 24.82 12.35 2.78
C LYS A 457 24.57 12.70 4.25
N LEU A 458 23.81 11.86 4.96
CA LEU A 458 23.52 12.05 6.38
C LEU A 458 24.82 12.05 7.21
N ASP A 459 25.73 11.12 6.95
CA ASP A 459 27.00 10.98 7.66
C ASP A 459 27.91 12.21 7.48
N LYS A 460 27.82 12.89 6.33
CA LYS A 460 28.56 14.12 6.03
C LYS A 460 27.89 15.39 6.57
N GLY A 461 26.72 15.27 7.20
CA GLY A 461 25.94 16.41 7.67
C GLY A 461 25.35 17.25 6.52
N GLU A 462 25.25 16.70 5.30
CA GLU A 462 24.63 17.39 4.17
C GLU A 462 23.14 17.66 4.46
N LYS A 463 22.60 18.73 3.87
CA LYS A 463 21.18 19.06 4.01
C LYS A 463 20.34 18.03 3.25
N VAL A 464 19.34 17.51 3.93
CA VAL A 464 18.39 16.51 3.44
C VAL A 464 16.99 17.02 3.75
N THR A 465 16.04 16.86 2.83
CA THR A 465 14.64 17.27 3.06
C THR A 465 13.83 16.12 3.67
N GLY A 466 12.69 16.44 4.28
CA GLY A 466 11.76 15.42 4.77
C GLY A 466 11.24 14.48 3.67
N GLU A 467 11.10 15.00 2.46
CA GLU A 467 10.70 14.24 1.27
C GLU A 467 11.79 13.27 0.82
N GLU A 468 13.07 13.70 0.82
CA GLU A 468 14.19 12.82 0.51
C GLU A 468 14.33 11.73 1.59
N MET A 469 14.18 12.09 2.87
CA MET A 469 14.24 11.14 3.99
C MET A 469 13.15 10.08 3.90
N THR A 470 11.90 10.48 3.62
CA THR A 470 10.75 9.55 3.60
C THR A 470 10.76 8.57 2.42
N GLN A 471 11.57 8.81 1.37
CA GLN A 471 11.84 7.82 0.33
C GLN A 471 12.59 6.61 0.90
N TYR A 472 13.54 6.87 1.80
CA TYR A 472 14.41 5.86 2.38
C TYR A 472 13.95 5.36 3.75
N PHE A 473 13.11 6.12 4.45
CA PHE A 473 12.60 5.77 5.77
C PHE A 473 11.14 6.20 5.93
N SER A 474 10.23 5.31 5.52
CA SER A 474 8.81 5.61 5.40
C SER A 474 8.11 5.76 6.76
N PRO A 475 6.93 6.40 6.83
CA PRO A 475 6.15 6.46 8.06
C PRO A 475 5.83 5.08 8.66
N SER A 476 5.60 4.05 7.85
CA SER A 476 5.31 2.68 8.34
C SER A 476 6.53 1.99 8.94
N GLU A 477 7.71 2.21 8.36
CA GLU A 477 8.98 1.71 8.89
C GLU A 477 9.36 2.44 10.19
N GLN A 478 9.19 3.76 10.23
CA GLN A 478 9.30 4.55 11.45
C GLN A 478 8.35 4.02 12.52
N GLN A 479 7.08 3.78 12.18
CA GLN A 479 6.08 3.26 13.11
C GLN A 479 6.46 1.88 13.68
N THR A 480 7.09 1.03 12.87
CA THR A 480 7.56 -0.29 13.32
C THR A 480 8.66 -0.15 14.37
N LEU A 481 9.62 0.74 14.14
CA LEU A 481 10.68 1.02 15.12
C LEU A 481 10.13 1.71 16.37
N ILE A 482 9.23 2.69 16.21
CA ILE A 482 8.54 3.37 17.30
C ILE A 482 7.81 2.35 18.18
N ALA A 483 7.07 1.41 17.60
CA ALA A 483 6.37 0.37 18.37
C ALA A 483 7.37 -0.52 19.14
N SER A 484 8.52 -0.83 18.56
CA SER A 484 9.59 -1.57 19.25
C SER A 484 10.16 -0.78 20.43
N ASP A 485 10.51 0.50 20.21
CA ASP A 485 11.07 1.39 21.24
C ASP A 485 10.06 1.59 22.39
N VAL A 486 8.78 1.76 22.08
CA VAL A 486 7.70 1.88 23.06
C VAL A 486 7.58 0.62 23.92
N ASN A 487 7.66 -0.57 23.33
CA ASN A 487 7.67 -1.82 24.11
C ASN A 487 8.88 -1.87 25.04
N GLU A 488 10.07 -1.52 24.57
CA GLU A 488 11.28 -1.50 25.39
C GLU A 488 11.18 -0.50 26.56
N LEU A 489 10.60 0.68 26.32
CA LEU A 489 10.35 1.68 27.36
C LEU A 489 9.38 1.16 28.43
N LEU A 490 8.31 0.47 28.02
CA LEU A 490 7.37 -0.14 28.94
C LEU A 490 8.00 -1.28 29.75
N ASP A 491 8.74 -2.18 29.08
CA ASP A 491 9.50 -3.28 29.70
C ASP A 491 10.52 -2.81 30.75
N LYS A 492 11.13 -1.64 30.54
CA LYS A 492 12.05 -1.03 31.50
C LYS A 492 11.29 -0.32 32.62
N SER A 493 10.21 0.36 32.30
CA SER A 493 9.42 1.13 33.27
C SER A 493 8.73 0.22 34.29
N GLU A 494 8.16 -0.91 33.86
CA GLU A 494 7.45 -1.85 34.76
C GLU A 494 8.38 -2.53 35.78
N LYS A 495 9.68 -2.58 35.52
CA LYS A 495 10.70 -3.14 36.42
C LYS A 495 11.17 -2.15 37.49
N GLN A 496 10.83 -0.87 37.36
CA GLN A 496 11.17 0.17 38.33
C GLN A 496 10.08 0.30 39.42
N ILE A 497 10.46 0.83 40.58
CA ILE A 497 9.55 1.05 41.70
C ILE A 497 9.07 2.51 41.68
N ASP A 498 7.76 2.71 41.69
CA ASP A 498 7.14 4.03 41.85
C ASP A 498 7.38 4.52 43.28
N PRO A 499 8.12 5.62 43.48
CA PRO A 499 8.43 6.14 44.81
C PRO A 499 7.18 6.58 45.57
N THR A 500 6.07 6.87 44.88
CA THR A 500 4.81 7.31 45.49
C THR A 500 4.06 6.15 46.12
N THR A 501 4.14 4.95 45.54
CA THR A 501 3.34 3.79 45.97
C THR A 501 4.17 2.67 46.60
N GLY A 502 5.49 2.69 46.41
CA GLY A 502 6.39 1.61 46.83
C GLY A 502 6.21 0.30 46.07
N LYS A 503 5.49 0.31 44.94
CA LYS A 503 5.22 -0.85 44.08
C LYS A 503 5.76 -0.60 42.67
N ALA A 504 5.78 -1.64 41.84
CA ALA A 504 6.11 -1.51 40.42
C ALA A 504 5.17 -0.51 39.71
N PHE A 505 5.70 0.22 38.72
CA PHE A 505 4.91 1.12 37.89
C PHE A 505 3.80 0.38 37.15
N THR A 506 2.57 0.89 37.21
CA THR A 506 1.40 0.35 36.51
C THR A 506 0.47 1.47 36.04
N GLY A 507 -0.43 1.16 35.09
CA GLY A 507 -1.46 2.09 34.62
C GLY A 507 -0.89 3.40 34.07
N GLU A 508 -1.48 4.54 34.43
CA GLU A 508 -1.07 5.87 33.96
C GLU A 508 0.36 6.22 34.39
N ARG A 509 0.77 5.84 35.60
CA ARG A 509 2.14 6.08 36.10
C ARG A 509 3.20 5.33 35.31
N LEU A 510 2.86 4.16 34.75
CA LEU A 510 3.74 3.43 33.84
C LEU A 510 3.97 4.21 32.55
N VAL A 511 2.90 4.78 31.98
CA VAL A 511 2.97 5.59 30.75
C VAL A 511 3.75 6.87 30.99
N GLU A 512 3.49 7.55 32.11
CA GLU A 512 4.25 8.73 32.52
C GLU A 512 5.74 8.41 32.59
N ARG A 513 6.10 7.31 33.24
CA ARG A 513 7.50 6.90 33.40
C ARG A 513 8.16 6.56 32.06
N ALA A 514 7.46 5.90 31.16
CA ALA A 514 7.95 5.66 29.79
C ALA A 514 8.22 6.99 29.05
N GLY A 515 7.36 7.99 29.21
CA GLY A 515 7.56 9.34 28.68
C GLY A 515 8.80 10.04 29.26
N GLN A 516 9.03 9.93 30.56
CA GLN A 516 10.24 10.46 31.20
C GLN A 516 11.53 9.83 30.62
N MET A 517 11.53 8.50 30.45
CA MET A 517 12.66 7.77 29.87
C MET A 517 12.90 8.09 28.40
N TYR A 518 11.83 8.36 27.64
CA TYR A 518 11.95 8.78 26.25
C TYR A 518 12.63 10.16 26.17
N PHE A 519 12.15 11.12 26.95
CA PHE A 519 12.62 12.51 26.91
C PHE A 519 14.08 12.68 27.35
N ALA A 520 14.49 12.01 28.44
CA ALA A 520 15.80 12.24 29.05
C ALA A 520 16.68 10.99 29.16
N GLY A 521 16.29 9.92 28.47
CA GLY A 521 16.99 8.65 28.45
C GLY A 521 16.62 7.72 29.59
N THR A 522 16.84 6.41 29.37
CA THR A 522 16.39 5.34 30.28
C THR A 522 17.04 5.33 31.67
N GLY A 523 18.17 6.04 31.83
CA GLY A 523 18.88 6.19 33.11
C GLY A 523 18.42 7.37 33.96
N ILE A 524 17.47 8.20 33.48
CA ILE A 524 17.04 9.40 34.19
C ILE A 524 16.40 9.06 35.55
N PRO A 525 16.71 9.78 36.65
CA PRO A 525 16.00 9.59 37.92
C PRO A 525 14.49 9.81 37.78
N VAL A 526 13.72 9.02 38.52
CA VAL A 526 12.25 9.09 38.54
C VAL A 526 11.79 10.47 39.02
N ASP A 527 10.83 11.06 38.31
CA ASP A 527 10.15 12.31 38.67
C ASP A 527 11.08 13.51 38.87
N THR A 528 12.25 13.51 38.22
CA THR A 528 13.21 14.61 38.31
C THR A 528 12.65 15.90 37.70
N THR A 529 13.03 17.03 38.29
CA THR A 529 12.64 18.38 37.84
C THR A 529 13.68 19.01 36.92
N VAL A 530 14.65 18.23 36.43
CA VAL A 530 15.63 18.68 35.43
C VAL A 530 14.86 18.98 34.13
N SER A 531 15.19 20.10 33.49
CA SER A 531 14.63 20.50 32.19
C SER A 531 15.68 20.37 31.09
N ASP A 532 15.25 20.41 29.84
CA ASP A 532 16.15 20.50 28.69
C ASP A 532 16.81 21.89 28.59
N VAL A 533 17.70 22.06 27.61
CA VAL A 533 18.50 23.30 27.43
C VAL A 533 17.62 24.51 27.09
N SER A 534 16.39 24.30 26.61
CA SER A 534 15.41 25.37 26.35
C SER A 534 14.61 25.80 27.60
N GLU A 535 14.71 25.05 28.71
CA GLU A 535 13.92 25.21 29.95
C GLU A 535 12.38 25.16 29.75
N GLU A 536 11.90 24.64 28.60
CA GLU A 536 10.48 24.69 28.25
C GLU A 536 9.63 23.63 28.98
N SER A 537 10.22 22.52 29.44
CA SER A 537 9.53 21.49 30.24
C SER A 537 10.50 20.64 31.06
N SER A 538 10.15 20.34 32.31
CA SER A 538 10.90 19.36 33.12
C SER A 538 10.60 17.92 32.71
N VAL A 539 11.49 16.98 33.01
CA VAL A 539 11.29 15.53 32.74
C VAL A 539 9.95 15.04 33.26
N ARG A 540 9.58 15.45 34.48
CA ARG A 540 8.30 15.10 35.09
C ARG A 540 7.10 15.69 34.34
N GLU A 541 7.18 16.97 33.96
CA GLU A 541 6.10 17.62 33.19
C GLU A 541 5.92 16.98 31.81
N TYR A 542 7.02 16.62 31.15
CA TYR A 542 6.98 15.88 29.90
C TYR A 542 6.27 14.54 30.06
N GLY A 543 6.65 13.74 31.06
CA GLY A 543 5.99 12.47 31.38
C GLY A 543 4.50 12.64 31.63
N ASN A 544 4.10 13.65 32.40
CA ASN A 544 2.69 13.97 32.66
C ASN A 544 1.93 14.34 31.38
N ASN A 545 2.56 15.11 30.49
CA ASN A 545 1.97 15.46 29.19
C ASN A 545 1.76 14.19 28.35
N VAL A 546 2.75 13.32 28.25
CA VAL A 546 2.64 12.03 27.54
C VAL A 546 1.48 11.19 28.10
N ALA A 547 1.35 11.07 29.42
CA ALA A 547 0.24 10.36 30.04
C ALA A 547 -1.13 10.97 29.69
N SER A 548 -1.23 12.31 29.71
CA SER A 548 -2.45 13.01 29.31
C SER A 548 -2.79 12.80 27.83
N GLN A 549 -1.80 12.86 26.94
CA GLN A 549 -2.00 12.61 25.51
C GLN A 549 -2.37 11.16 25.25
N TYR A 550 -1.76 10.21 25.96
CA TYR A 550 -2.10 8.80 25.88
C TYR A 550 -3.59 8.53 26.20
N SER A 551 -4.11 9.14 27.27
CA SER A 551 -5.54 9.04 27.59
C SER A 551 -6.44 9.62 26.50
N LYS A 552 -6.05 10.74 25.88
CA LYS A 552 -6.78 11.32 24.73
C LYS A 552 -6.70 10.43 23.49
N SER A 553 -5.55 9.80 23.24
CA SER A 553 -5.36 8.84 22.15
C SER A 553 -6.27 7.62 22.33
N LEU A 554 -6.35 7.04 23.52
CA LEU A 554 -7.28 5.94 23.81
C LEU A 554 -8.74 6.32 23.54
N GLN A 555 -9.17 7.53 23.97
CA GLN A 555 -10.53 8.02 23.72
C GLN A 555 -10.82 8.20 22.23
N THR A 556 -9.87 8.75 21.48
CA THR A 556 -10.00 8.97 20.03
C THR A 556 -9.97 7.65 19.26
N MET A 557 -9.24 6.65 19.77
CA MET A 557 -9.23 5.28 19.24
C MET A 557 -10.50 4.49 19.57
N GLY A 558 -11.33 4.95 20.51
CA GLY A 558 -12.51 4.22 20.98
C GLY A 558 -12.16 2.99 21.83
N CYS A 559 -10.98 2.98 22.47
CA CYS A 559 -10.57 1.91 23.36
C CYS A 559 -11.17 2.13 24.75
N THR A 560 -11.87 1.12 25.27
CA THR A 560 -12.50 1.11 26.60
C THR A 560 -11.61 0.46 27.65
#